data_AF-A0A954BXW0-F1
#
_entry.id   AF-A0A954BXW0-F1
#
_cell.length_a   1.000
_cell.length_b   1.000
_cell.length_c   1.000
_cell.angle_alpha   90.00
_cell.angle_beta   90.00
_cell.angle_gamma   90.00
#
_symmetry.space_group_name_H-M   'P 1'
#
loop_
_entity.id
_entity.type
_entity.pdbx_description
1 polymer ?
#
loop_
_entity_poly.entity_id
_entity_poly.type
_entity_poly.pdbx_seq_one_letter_code
_entity_poly.pdbx_strand_id
1 'polypeptide(L)'
;MRTCLKLLTGVLALGAVVALSGCYTRTIVVYDHHDTPQRDPEPEPTRDPDPEPEVVEIEVSYYHDSLHPFGTWIYIEGYGDCWYPNDVDDDWRPYSHGHWVWVDDCGWYWVSDYEWGWACEHYGRWTYYSGHWCWVPGYEWSGGWVVWYEGGGYIGWAALPPTIIWDDRDGCHDRGVRWEIEIRDSCWVWVSHGKFYSRHIHQVCEHPRQNRTRFGNASYRGCLGAERGRPMNRAIGYDDAERYTGQKGPRRKVKDQKDDKGRPDNRDDGESVIVFRPKVKKNKPDNDKEEREKKEREEKEKLEKEKADR
;
A
#
# COMPACT_ATOMS: atom_id res chain seq x y z
N MET A 1 18.03 -60.84 -50.76
CA MET A 1 19.20 -60.37 -51.53
C MET A 1 18.72 -59.19 -52.36
N ARG A 2 19.14 -57.98 -51.97
CA ARG A 2 20.24 -57.23 -52.61
C ARG A 2 19.84 -56.62 -53.96
N THR A 3 19.60 -55.31 -53.87
CA THR A 3 20.23 -54.23 -54.67
C THR A 3 20.13 -54.22 -56.19
N CYS A 4 19.87 -52.98 -56.64
CA CYS A 4 20.48 -52.30 -57.80
C CYS A 4 19.92 -52.63 -59.19
N LEU A 5 19.91 -51.72 -60.17
CA LEU A 5 20.15 -50.27 -60.29
C LEU A 5 20.20 -49.99 -61.81
N LYS A 6 19.53 -48.92 -62.29
CA LYS A 6 19.82 -48.15 -63.54
C LYS A 6 19.58 -48.88 -64.90
N LEU A 7 19.27 -48.26 -66.05
CA LEU A 7 19.04 -46.87 -66.52
C LEU A 7 18.55 -46.89 -68.00
N LEU A 8 17.89 -45.80 -68.43
CA LEU A 8 17.84 -45.17 -69.79
C LEU A 8 17.07 -45.94 -70.90
N THR A 9 16.26 -45.35 -71.80
CA THR A 9 16.02 -43.96 -72.26
C THR A 9 14.76 -43.95 -73.15
N GLY A 10 14.02 -42.83 -73.23
CA GLY A 10 13.25 -42.48 -74.45
C GLY A 10 11.81 -41.95 -74.30
N VAL A 11 11.67 -40.67 -73.93
CA VAL A 11 10.86 -39.61 -74.58
C VAL A 11 9.39 -39.92 -74.99
N LEU A 12 8.39 -39.33 -74.31
CA LEU A 12 7.39 -38.37 -74.84
C LEU A 12 6.20 -38.10 -73.90
N ALA A 13 5.64 -36.89 -74.06
CA ALA A 13 4.33 -36.37 -73.62
C ALA A 13 4.20 -35.80 -72.18
N LEU A 14 4.46 -34.50 -72.09
CA LEU A 14 3.95 -33.59 -71.05
C LEU A 14 2.41 -33.54 -71.10
N GLY A 15 1.75 -33.81 -69.98
CA GLY A 15 0.36 -33.40 -69.73
C GLY A 15 0.34 -32.34 -68.63
N ALA A 16 0.51 -31.07 -69.00
CA ALA A 16 0.28 -29.93 -68.11
C ALA A 16 -0.98 -29.20 -68.58
N VAL A 17 -2.05 -29.28 -67.79
CA VAL A 17 -3.26 -28.48 -68.01
C VAL A 17 -2.94 -27.04 -67.64
N VAL A 18 -2.85 -26.20 -68.65
CA VAL A 18 -2.72 -24.74 -68.53
C VAL A 18 -4.09 -24.17 -68.20
N ALA A 19 -4.27 -23.66 -66.99
CA ALA A 19 -5.37 -22.75 -66.68
C ALA A 19 -5.01 -21.38 -67.26
N LEU A 20 -5.62 -21.03 -68.39
CA LEU A 20 -5.46 -19.75 -69.06
C LEU A 20 -6.08 -18.63 -68.21
N SER A 21 -5.23 -17.64 -67.91
CA SER A 21 -5.56 -16.34 -67.36
C SER A 21 -6.55 -15.59 -68.27
N GLY A 22 -7.80 -15.45 -67.83
CA GLY A 22 -8.71 -14.45 -68.33
C GLY A 22 -8.65 -13.21 -67.43
N CYS A 23 -7.98 -12.16 -67.88
CA CYS A 23 -8.07 -10.83 -67.27
C CYS A 23 -9.51 -10.32 -67.44
N TYR A 24 -10.36 -10.55 -66.44
CA TYR A 24 -11.57 -9.77 -66.29
C TYR A 24 -11.20 -8.44 -65.64
N THR A 25 -11.06 -7.39 -66.46
CA THR A 25 -11.08 -6.02 -65.97
C THR A 25 -12.48 -5.76 -65.41
N ARG A 26 -12.64 -5.99 -64.11
CA ARG A 26 -13.84 -5.57 -63.40
C ARG A 26 -13.73 -4.06 -63.25
N THR A 27 -14.48 -3.32 -64.05
CA THR A 27 -14.72 -1.90 -63.81
C THR A 27 -15.33 -1.77 -62.42
N ILE A 28 -14.52 -1.39 -61.43
CA ILE A 28 -15.02 -0.95 -60.14
C ILE A 28 -15.69 0.38 -60.42
N VAL A 29 -17.02 0.39 -60.44
CA VAL A 29 -17.77 1.63 -60.24
C VAL A 29 -17.45 2.04 -58.81
N VAL A 30 -16.53 2.99 -58.66
CA VAL A 30 -16.35 3.72 -57.41
C VAL A 30 -17.67 4.47 -57.21
N TYR A 31 -18.53 3.93 -56.37
CA TYR A 31 -19.60 4.73 -55.82
C TYR A 31 -18.92 5.80 -54.99
N ASP A 32 -18.96 7.01 -55.51
CA ASP A 32 -18.65 8.20 -54.74
C ASP A 32 -19.67 8.25 -53.61
N HIS A 33 -19.25 7.83 -52.42
CA HIS A 33 -20.07 7.92 -51.21
C HIS A 33 -19.99 9.36 -50.69
N HIS A 34 -20.40 10.31 -51.54
CA HIS A 34 -20.70 11.66 -51.11
C HIS A 34 -22.14 11.71 -50.64
N ASP A 35 -22.29 12.23 -49.42
CA ASP A 35 -23.53 12.58 -48.72
C ASP A 35 -24.37 11.45 -48.14
N THR A 36 -23.78 10.69 -47.21
CA THR A 36 -24.50 10.52 -45.94
C THR A 36 -24.16 11.73 -45.08
N PRO A 37 -25.12 12.53 -44.60
CA PRO A 37 -24.82 13.51 -43.56
C PRO A 37 -24.20 12.74 -42.40
N GLN A 38 -22.95 13.03 -42.05
CA GLN A 38 -22.45 12.67 -40.73
C GLN A 38 -23.42 13.35 -39.77
N ARG A 39 -24.26 12.55 -39.10
CA ARG A 39 -24.93 13.04 -37.91
C ARG A 39 -23.80 13.38 -36.98
N ASP A 40 -23.59 14.67 -36.72
CA ASP A 40 -22.67 15.10 -35.68
C ASP A 40 -22.90 14.21 -34.46
N PRO A 41 -21.84 13.68 -33.83
CA PRO A 41 -22.02 12.93 -32.60
C PRO A 41 -22.89 13.80 -31.71
N GLU A 42 -24.06 13.28 -31.35
CA GLU A 42 -24.95 13.92 -30.40
C GLU A 42 -24.05 14.29 -29.21
N PRO A 43 -23.98 15.58 -28.81
CA PRO A 43 -23.12 15.95 -27.70
C PRO A 43 -23.52 15.03 -26.57
N GLU A 44 -22.56 14.24 -26.06
CA GLU A 44 -22.83 13.43 -24.89
C GLU A 44 -23.50 14.36 -23.88
N PRO A 45 -24.61 13.95 -23.25
CA PRO A 45 -25.22 14.78 -22.22
C PRO A 45 -24.08 15.19 -21.31
N THR A 46 -23.83 16.49 -21.18
CA THR A 46 -22.86 17.03 -20.26
C THR A 46 -23.32 16.58 -18.89
N ARG A 47 -22.89 15.39 -18.48
CA ARG A 47 -23.03 14.91 -17.13
C ARG A 47 -22.23 15.94 -16.37
N ASP A 48 -22.93 16.76 -15.57
CA ASP A 48 -22.27 17.59 -14.60
C ASP A 48 -21.19 16.73 -13.96
N PRO A 49 -19.93 17.20 -13.85
CA PRO A 49 -18.90 16.43 -13.19
C PRO A 49 -19.52 15.97 -11.86
N ASP A 50 -19.56 14.66 -11.61
CA ASP A 50 -20.02 14.14 -10.32
C ASP A 50 -19.31 15.00 -9.27
N PRO A 51 -20.02 15.63 -8.33
CA PRO A 51 -19.42 16.56 -7.39
C PRO A 51 -18.19 15.90 -6.81
N GLU A 52 -17.04 16.56 -6.97
CA GLU A 52 -15.77 16.05 -6.46
C GLU A 52 -16.00 15.70 -4.99
N PRO A 53 -15.69 14.46 -4.55
CA PRO A 53 -16.05 14.03 -3.21
C PRO A 53 -15.49 15.04 -2.21
N GLU A 54 -16.34 15.54 -1.31
CA GLU A 54 -15.89 16.46 -0.26
C GLU A 54 -14.76 15.79 0.52
N VAL A 55 -13.55 16.33 0.38
CA VAL A 55 -12.39 15.82 1.10
C VAL A 55 -12.44 16.39 2.51
N VAL A 56 -12.69 15.51 3.49
CA VAL A 56 -12.59 15.86 4.91
C VAL A 56 -11.15 16.26 5.19
N GLU A 57 -10.92 17.49 5.67
CA GLU A 57 -9.60 17.98 6.08
C GLU A 57 -9.52 18.06 7.60
N ILE A 58 -8.52 17.41 8.21
CA ILE A 58 -8.28 17.44 9.66
C ILE A 58 -6.91 18.04 9.99
N GLU A 59 -6.77 18.61 11.18
CA GLU A 59 -5.48 19.07 11.72
C GLU A 59 -4.82 17.98 12.58
N VAL A 60 -3.53 18.10 12.89
CA VAL A 60 -2.80 17.11 13.72
C VAL A 60 -3.41 16.97 15.11
N SER A 61 -4.01 18.03 15.66
CA SER A 61 -4.71 17.98 16.95
C SER A 61 -5.86 16.98 16.96
N TYR A 62 -6.47 16.69 15.80
CA TYR A 62 -7.50 15.66 15.69
C TYR A 62 -6.98 14.27 16.06
N TYR A 63 -5.70 13.96 15.77
CA TYR A 63 -5.08 12.74 16.27
C TYR A 63 -4.98 12.73 17.79
N HIS A 64 -4.55 13.83 18.39
CA HIS A 64 -4.44 13.92 19.85
C HIS A 64 -5.78 13.62 20.52
N ASP A 65 -6.83 14.32 20.09
CA ASP A 65 -8.16 14.18 20.68
C ASP A 65 -8.73 12.76 20.47
N SER A 66 -8.54 12.19 19.27
CA SER A 66 -9.05 10.86 18.92
C SER A 66 -8.31 9.72 19.61
N LEU A 67 -7.01 9.87 19.87
CA LEU A 67 -6.14 8.80 20.38
C LEU A 67 -5.91 8.86 21.89
N HIS A 68 -6.15 10.02 22.52
CA HIS A 68 -6.00 10.21 23.96
C HIS A 68 -6.71 9.15 24.82
N PRO A 69 -7.92 8.65 24.48
CA PRO A 69 -8.58 7.63 25.29
C PRO A 69 -7.91 6.25 25.27
N PHE A 70 -7.06 5.96 24.28
CA PHE A 70 -6.59 4.60 23.99
C PHE A 70 -5.09 4.39 24.23
N GLY A 71 -4.37 5.43 24.63
CA GLY A 71 -2.92 5.38 24.71
C GLY A 71 -2.34 6.67 25.26
N THR A 72 -1.01 6.75 25.23
CA THR A 72 -0.28 7.83 25.84
C THR A 72 0.58 8.55 24.81
N TRP A 73 0.46 9.87 24.79
CA TRP A 73 1.35 10.74 24.01
C TRP A 73 2.65 11.00 24.75
N ILE A 74 3.78 10.87 24.05
CA ILE A 74 5.12 11.12 24.55
C ILE A 74 5.93 11.90 23.53
N TYR A 75 6.91 12.68 24.00
CA TYR A 75 7.87 13.33 23.13
C TYR A 75 9.11 12.44 22.94
N ILE A 76 9.44 12.12 21.70
CA ILE A 76 10.68 11.40 21.34
C ILE A 76 11.57 12.36 20.56
N GLU A 77 12.78 12.62 21.07
CA GLU A 77 13.75 13.47 20.39
C GLU A 77 14.02 12.97 18.96
N GLY A 78 13.94 13.88 17.98
CA GLY A 78 14.08 13.56 16.56
C GLY A 78 12.78 13.18 15.84
N TYR A 79 11.73 12.75 16.56
CA TYR A 79 10.41 12.44 15.98
C TYR A 79 9.31 13.41 16.41
N GLY A 80 9.43 14.04 17.58
CA GLY A 80 8.39 14.90 18.14
C GLY A 80 7.35 14.11 18.94
N ASP A 81 6.11 14.57 18.91
CA ASP A 81 5.00 13.93 19.62
C ASP A 81 4.64 12.60 18.96
N CYS A 82 4.82 11.53 19.73
CA CYS A 82 4.54 10.14 19.37
C CYS A 82 3.47 9.59 20.32
N TRP A 83 2.85 8.48 19.94
CA TRP A 83 1.80 7.86 20.74
C TRP A 83 2.06 6.36 20.89
N TYR A 84 1.80 5.77 22.04
CA TYR A 84 1.79 4.31 22.18
C TYR A 84 0.44 3.84 22.76
N PRO A 85 -0.07 2.69 22.32
CA PRO A 85 -1.35 2.17 22.79
C PRO A 85 -1.23 1.67 24.23
N ASN A 86 -2.32 1.85 24.99
CA ASN A 86 -2.56 1.14 26.23
C ASN A 86 -3.27 -0.19 25.91
N ASP A 87 -3.23 -1.15 26.85
CA ASP A 87 -4.02 -2.39 26.80
C ASP A 87 -3.81 -3.27 25.54
N VAL A 88 -2.55 -3.39 25.09
CA VAL A 88 -2.13 -4.37 24.08
C VAL A 88 -1.39 -5.53 24.72
N ASP A 89 -1.41 -6.70 24.06
CA ASP A 89 -0.67 -7.88 24.52
C ASP A 89 0.85 -7.64 24.62
N ASP A 90 1.53 -8.37 25.52
CA ASP A 90 2.97 -8.24 25.74
C ASP A 90 3.82 -8.48 24.47
N ASP A 91 3.36 -9.36 23.57
CA ASP A 91 4.02 -9.68 22.30
C ASP A 91 3.34 -9.00 21.08
N TRP A 92 2.51 -7.99 21.36
CA TRP A 92 1.84 -7.20 20.36
C TRP A 92 2.83 -6.52 19.41
N ARG A 93 2.45 -6.53 18.13
CA ARG A 93 3.14 -5.85 17.04
C ARG A 93 2.08 -5.10 16.22
N PRO A 94 2.39 -3.93 15.65
CA PRO A 94 1.50 -3.28 14.71
C PRO A 94 1.09 -4.25 13.61
N TYR A 95 -0.16 -4.18 13.16
CA TYR A 95 -0.72 -5.09 12.15
C TYR A 95 -0.74 -6.57 12.61
N SER A 96 -1.04 -6.84 13.89
CA SER A 96 -1.24 -8.21 14.42
C SER A 96 -2.68 -8.51 14.83
N HIS A 97 -3.44 -7.51 15.27
CA HIS A 97 -4.85 -7.65 15.67
C HIS A 97 -5.77 -7.05 14.61
N GLY A 98 -6.42 -7.92 13.87
CA GLY A 98 -7.14 -7.59 12.65
C GLY A 98 -6.87 -8.62 11.56
N HIS A 99 -7.10 -8.21 10.32
CA HIS A 99 -6.92 -9.07 9.15
C HIS A 99 -6.67 -8.29 7.86
N TRP A 100 -6.03 -8.95 6.90
CA TRP A 100 -5.81 -8.40 5.57
C TRP A 100 -6.98 -8.69 4.64
N VAL A 101 -7.43 -7.67 3.90
CA VAL A 101 -8.34 -7.80 2.76
C VAL A 101 -7.77 -7.10 1.54
N TRP A 102 -8.11 -7.58 0.36
CA TRP A 102 -7.74 -6.91 -0.88
C TRP A 102 -8.77 -5.86 -1.26
N VAL A 103 -8.28 -4.67 -1.58
CA VAL A 103 -9.04 -3.52 -2.07
C VAL A 103 -8.35 -3.00 -3.32
N ASP A 104 -9.10 -2.82 -4.40
CA ASP A 104 -8.49 -2.42 -5.68
C ASP A 104 -7.85 -1.04 -5.63
N ASP A 105 -8.36 -0.14 -4.78
CA ASP A 105 -7.85 1.22 -4.62
C ASP A 105 -6.46 1.30 -3.97
N CYS A 106 -6.04 0.30 -3.19
CA CYS A 106 -4.79 0.38 -2.41
C CYS A 106 -4.01 -0.94 -2.27
N GLY A 107 -4.51 -2.05 -2.80
CA GLY A 107 -3.93 -3.39 -2.58
C GLY A 107 -4.39 -4.01 -1.26
N TRP A 108 -3.45 -4.53 -0.47
CA TRP A 108 -3.75 -5.05 0.86
C TRP A 108 -4.13 -3.91 1.83
N TYR A 109 -5.36 -3.97 2.30
CA TYR A 109 -5.92 -3.13 3.35
C TYR A 109 -5.94 -3.92 4.66
N TRP A 110 -5.35 -3.35 5.71
CA TRP A 110 -5.44 -3.88 7.07
C TRP A 110 -6.74 -3.44 7.71
N VAL A 111 -7.60 -4.38 8.04
CA VAL A 111 -8.79 -4.14 8.86
C VAL A 111 -8.37 -4.32 10.32
N SER A 112 -8.22 -3.21 11.05
CA SER A 112 -7.83 -3.25 12.46
C SER A 112 -8.96 -3.72 13.35
N ASP A 113 -8.65 -4.56 14.34
CA ASP A 113 -9.57 -4.83 15.46
C ASP A 113 -9.60 -3.66 16.46
N TYR A 114 -8.68 -2.70 16.35
CA TYR A 114 -8.58 -1.56 17.25
C TYR A 114 -9.25 -0.32 16.71
N GLU A 115 -9.89 0.38 17.64
CA GLU A 115 -10.66 1.57 17.33
C GLU A 115 -9.81 2.81 17.00
N TRP A 116 -8.52 2.76 17.35
CA TRP A 116 -7.49 3.74 16.98
C TRP A 116 -6.75 3.36 15.68
N GLY A 117 -6.98 2.15 15.15
CA GLY A 117 -6.27 1.60 13.99
C GLY A 117 -6.48 2.43 12.71
N TRP A 118 -7.63 3.12 12.59
CA TRP A 118 -7.90 4.05 11.49
C TRP A 118 -6.76 5.07 11.30
N ALA A 119 -6.16 5.53 12.39
CA ALA A 119 -5.05 6.47 12.38
C ALA A 119 -3.74 5.69 12.38
N CYS A 120 -3.45 4.95 13.45
CA CYS A 120 -2.09 4.48 13.69
C CYS A 120 -1.64 3.35 12.74
N GLU A 121 -2.55 2.69 12.04
CA GLU A 121 -2.24 1.63 11.06
C GLU A 121 -2.43 2.08 9.60
N HIS A 122 -2.91 3.30 9.36
CA HIS A 122 -3.08 3.84 8.00
C HIS A 122 -2.39 5.18 7.74
N TYR A 123 -2.08 5.93 8.79
CA TYR A 123 -1.32 7.17 8.77
C TYR A 123 -0.07 7.01 9.61
N GLY A 124 1.07 7.50 9.16
CA GLY A 124 2.31 7.47 9.97
C GLY A 124 3.09 6.16 9.94
N ARG A 125 3.98 6.00 10.92
CA ARG A 125 4.98 4.93 10.99
C ARG A 125 5.16 4.45 12.43
N TRP A 126 5.78 3.31 12.62
CA TRP A 126 6.02 2.75 13.95
C TRP A 126 7.50 2.63 14.25
N THR A 127 7.90 3.07 15.43
CA THR A 127 9.25 2.85 15.97
C THR A 127 9.16 2.08 17.28
N TYR A 128 10.24 1.37 17.64
CA TYR A 128 10.31 0.68 18.92
C TYR A 128 11.23 1.47 19.86
N TYR A 129 10.64 2.17 20.83
CA TYR A 129 11.34 3.09 21.73
C TYR A 129 11.09 2.72 23.19
N SER A 130 12.16 2.61 23.97
CA SER A 130 12.11 2.32 25.42
C SER A 130 11.26 1.10 25.81
N GLY A 131 11.20 0.07 24.97
CA GLY A 131 10.42 -1.15 25.21
C GLY A 131 8.97 -1.11 24.71
N HIS A 132 8.56 -0.01 24.07
CA HIS A 132 7.20 0.18 23.57
C HIS A 132 7.19 0.42 22.06
N TRP A 133 6.17 -0.08 21.39
CA TRP A 133 5.81 0.37 20.06
C TRP A 133 5.22 1.77 20.13
N CYS A 134 5.90 2.73 19.51
CA CYS A 134 5.49 4.12 19.45
C CYS A 134 5.16 4.49 18.01
N TRP A 135 3.93 4.95 17.80
CA TRP A 135 3.46 5.51 16.56
C TRP A 135 3.96 6.94 16.39
N VAL A 136 4.55 7.21 15.23
CA VAL A 136 4.94 8.54 14.77
C VAL A 136 3.91 9.03 13.77
N PRO A 137 3.21 10.14 14.04
CA PRO A 137 2.17 10.67 13.17
C PRO A 137 2.65 10.91 11.74
N GLY A 138 1.78 10.62 10.77
CA GLY A 138 2.02 10.93 9.37
C GLY A 138 0.76 11.48 8.70
N TYR A 139 0.92 11.90 7.46
CA TYR A 139 -0.10 12.68 6.73
C TYR A 139 -0.66 11.95 5.52
N GLU A 140 0.07 10.94 5.07
CA GLU A 140 -0.29 10.15 3.89
C GLU A 140 -1.04 8.88 4.33
N TRP A 141 -2.17 8.62 3.69
CA TRP A 141 -2.97 7.42 3.93
C TRP A 141 -2.47 6.24 3.10
N SER A 142 -2.49 5.05 3.70
CA SER A 142 -2.30 3.80 2.98
C SER A 142 -3.15 2.67 3.55
N GLY A 143 -3.37 1.61 2.76
CA GLY A 143 -3.97 0.36 3.24
C GLY A 143 -3.17 -0.33 4.35
N GLY A 144 -1.89 -0.02 4.51
CA GLY A 144 -1.07 -0.45 5.63
C GLY A 144 0.41 -0.22 5.33
N TRP A 145 1.13 0.45 6.24
CA TRP A 145 2.53 0.82 6.04
C TRP A 145 3.47 -0.30 6.48
N VAL A 146 3.58 -1.33 5.64
CA VAL A 146 4.34 -2.54 5.94
C VAL A 146 5.34 -2.92 4.86
N VAL A 147 6.35 -3.67 5.26
CA VAL A 147 7.25 -4.42 4.38
C VAL A 147 6.86 -5.90 4.39
N TRP A 148 7.01 -6.58 3.26
CA TRP A 148 6.60 -7.97 3.05
C TRP A 148 7.77 -8.91 2.79
N TYR A 149 7.67 -10.09 3.38
CA TYR A 149 8.48 -11.28 3.08
C TYR A 149 7.56 -12.45 2.76
N GLU A 150 8.06 -13.37 1.93
CA GLU A 150 7.38 -14.62 1.65
C GLU A 150 8.41 -15.75 1.44
N GLY A 151 8.08 -16.93 1.93
CA GLY A 151 8.81 -18.16 1.67
C GLY A 151 8.75 -19.14 2.84
N GLY A 152 9.23 -20.37 2.60
CA GLY A 152 9.21 -21.42 3.62
C GLY A 152 7.81 -21.83 4.08
N GLY A 153 6.76 -21.49 3.32
CA GLY A 153 5.36 -21.73 3.68
C GLY A 153 4.74 -20.64 4.58
N TYR A 154 5.39 -19.48 4.71
CA TYR A 154 4.92 -18.35 5.51
C TYR A 154 4.93 -17.04 4.73
N ILE A 155 3.97 -16.18 5.06
CA ILE A 155 3.99 -14.76 4.71
C ILE A 155 4.32 -14.00 5.99
N GLY A 156 5.23 -13.04 5.87
CA GLY A 156 5.67 -12.19 6.97
C GLY A 156 5.55 -10.73 6.61
N TRP A 157 5.22 -9.90 7.60
CA TRP A 157 5.25 -8.46 7.47
C TRP A 157 5.70 -7.78 8.74
N ALA A 158 6.16 -6.54 8.60
CA ALA A 158 6.45 -5.66 9.72
C ALA A 158 6.10 -4.23 9.35
N ALA A 159 5.74 -3.43 10.37
CA ALA A 159 5.54 -2.00 10.18
C ALA A 159 6.82 -1.33 9.69
N LEU A 160 6.66 -0.39 8.76
CA LEU A 160 7.76 0.44 8.29
C LEU A 160 8.17 1.45 9.38
N PRO A 161 9.48 1.64 9.60
CA PRO A 161 9.98 2.64 10.54
C PRO A 161 9.86 4.07 9.97
N PRO A 162 9.92 5.12 10.82
CA PRO A 162 9.82 6.52 10.39
C PRO A 162 10.94 6.98 9.44
N THR A 163 12.03 6.23 9.35
CA THR A 163 13.14 6.47 8.43
C THR A 163 12.80 6.13 6.97
N ILE A 164 11.78 5.28 6.77
CA ILE A 164 11.24 4.96 5.44
C ILE A 164 10.20 6.00 5.07
N ILE A 165 10.60 6.87 4.17
CA ILE A 165 9.77 7.95 3.66
C ILE A 165 8.98 7.48 2.44
N TRP A 166 8.03 8.30 2.04
CA TRP A 166 7.14 8.09 0.92
C TRP A 166 7.21 9.31 0.00
N ASP A 167 7.26 9.06 -1.30
CA ASP A 167 7.00 10.06 -2.35
C ASP A 167 6.05 9.53 -3.43
N ASP A 168 5.44 10.44 -4.18
CA ASP A 168 4.38 10.15 -5.15
C ASP A 168 4.86 9.46 -6.44
N ARG A 169 6.18 9.41 -6.69
CA ARG A 169 6.78 8.83 -7.91
C ARG A 169 7.39 7.46 -7.65
N ASP A 170 8.28 7.38 -6.67
CA ASP A 170 9.13 6.20 -6.44
C ASP A 170 8.60 5.32 -5.30
N GLY A 171 7.68 5.86 -4.50
CA GLY A 171 7.00 5.17 -3.42
C GLY A 171 7.83 5.09 -2.14
N CYS A 172 7.80 3.94 -1.46
CA CYS A 172 8.60 3.76 -0.25
C CYS A 172 10.09 3.59 -0.57
N HIS A 173 10.92 4.45 0.01
CA HIS A 173 12.38 4.37 -0.12
C HIS A 173 13.07 4.75 1.19
N ASP A 174 14.26 4.17 1.40
CA ASP A 174 15.09 4.48 2.56
C ASP A 174 15.96 5.73 2.34
N ARG A 175 16.37 6.38 3.43
CA ARG A 175 17.34 7.50 3.40
C ARG A 175 18.78 7.04 3.63
N GLY A 176 19.16 5.89 3.08
CA GLY A 176 20.50 5.31 3.21
C GLY A 176 20.65 4.32 4.37
N VAL A 177 19.57 4.04 5.12
CA VAL A 177 19.52 2.95 6.12
C VAL A 177 18.43 1.99 5.72
N ARG A 178 18.85 0.81 5.26
CA ARG A 178 17.97 -0.29 4.89
C ARG A 178 17.11 -0.71 6.07
N TRP A 179 15.80 -0.91 5.86
CA TRP A 179 14.86 -1.30 6.92
C TRP A 179 15.25 -2.61 7.61
N GLU A 180 15.99 -3.51 6.95
CA GLU A 180 16.52 -4.76 7.55
C GLU A 180 17.45 -4.50 8.73
N ILE A 181 17.98 -3.28 8.87
CA ILE A 181 18.84 -2.87 9.98
C ILE A 181 18.01 -2.34 11.16
N GLU A 182 16.86 -1.73 10.88
CA GLU A 182 16.04 -1.07 11.91
C GLU A 182 14.93 -1.98 12.45
N ILE A 183 14.36 -2.83 11.61
CA ILE A 183 13.29 -3.75 12.00
C ILE A 183 13.91 -5.03 12.57
N ARG A 184 13.98 -5.10 13.90
CA ARG A 184 14.46 -6.29 14.63
C ARG A 184 13.60 -7.52 14.29
N ASP A 185 14.19 -8.71 14.36
CA ASP A 185 13.46 -9.98 14.13
C ASP A 185 12.16 -10.05 14.93
N SER A 186 12.16 -9.61 16.19
CA SER A 186 11.00 -9.63 17.09
C SER A 186 9.83 -8.74 16.65
N CYS A 187 10.06 -7.81 15.71
CA CYS A 187 9.05 -6.88 15.25
C CYS A 187 8.12 -7.46 14.17
N TRP A 188 8.48 -8.60 13.59
CA TRP A 188 7.75 -9.18 12.47
C TRP A 188 6.55 -10.00 12.92
N VAL A 189 5.46 -9.91 12.16
CA VAL A 189 4.32 -10.81 12.24
C VAL A 189 4.48 -11.85 11.14
N TRP A 190 4.38 -13.13 11.50
CA TRP A 190 4.47 -14.24 10.55
C TRP A 190 3.24 -15.12 10.67
N VAL A 191 2.70 -15.55 9.54
CA VAL A 191 1.60 -16.51 9.48
C VAL A 191 1.90 -17.56 8.43
N SER A 192 1.52 -18.81 8.70
CA SER A 192 1.57 -19.86 7.67
C SER A 192 0.66 -19.48 6.51
N HIS A 193 1.03 -19.82 5.27
CA HIS A 193 0.25 -19.53 4.06
C HIS A 193 -1.25 -19.85 4.21
N GLY A 194 -1.60 -21.04 4.71
CA GLY A 194 -3.00 -21.45 4.87
C GLY A 194 -3.82 -20.65 5.89
N LYS A 195 -3.19 -19.77 6.68
CA LYS A 195 -3.83 -18.93 7.69
C LYS A 195 -3.74 -17.42 7.38
N PHE A 196 -3.17 -17.03 6.24
CA PHE A 196 -2.97 -15.63 5.87
C PHE A 196 -4.28 -14.83 5.83
N TYR A 197 -5.39 -15.47 5.44
CA TYR A 197 -6.71 -14.85 5.39
C TYR A 197 -7.55 -15.01 6.67
N SER A 198 -6.93 -15.37 7.79
CA SER A 198 -7.64 -15.42 9.09
C SER A 198 -8.17 -14.03 9.44
N ARG A 199 -9.43 -13.97 9.91
CA ARG A 199 -10.06 -12.76 10.47
C ARG A 199 -9.41 -12.28 11.76
N HIS A 200 -8.71 -13.17 12.46
CA HIS A 200 -8.07 -12.88 13.74
C HIS A 200 -6.62 -13.30 13.66
N ILE A 201 -5.78 -12.47 13.04
CA ILE A 201 -4.37 -12.79 12.80
C ILE A 201 -3.62 -13.05 14.11
N HIS A 202 -3.92 -12.31 15.19
CA HIS A 202 -3.28 -12.45 16.49
C HIS A 202 -3.33 -13.89 17.03
N GLN A 203 -4.42 -14.63 16.74
CA GLN A 203 -4.60 -16.02 17.19
C GLN A 203 -3.80 -17.05 16.40
N VAL A 204 -3.35 -16.68 15.20
CA VAL A 204 -2.72 -17.61 14.25
C VAL A 204 -1.29 -17.23 13.89
N CYS A 205 -0.85 -16.03 14.28
CA CYS A 205 0.49 -15.57 14.04
C CYS A 205 1.50 -16.27 14.93
N GLU A 206 2.73 -16.37 14.43
CA GLU A 206 3.82 -16.95 15.19
C GLU A 206 4.28 -16.00 16.30
N HIS A 207 4.61 -16.60 17.44
CA HIS A 207 5.24 -15.88 18.55
C HIS A 207 6.59 -15.28 18.09
N PRO A 208 6.96 -14.05 18.49
CA PRO A 208 8.18 -13.36 18.02
C PRO A 208 9.50 -14.15 18.13
N ARG A 209 9.56 -15.12 19.04
CA ARG A 209 10.72 -16.01 19.28
C ARG A 209 11.02 -16.90 18.08
N GLN A 210 10.04 -17.14 17.22
CA GLN A 210 10.18 -17.98 16.03
C GLN A 210 10.67 -17.20 14.81
N ASN A 211 10.55 -15.87 14.81
CA ASN A 211 10.75 -15.02 13.62
C ASN A 211 12.12 -15.23 12.96
N ARG A 212 13.18 -15.39 13.77
CA ARG A 212 14.54 -15.63 13.26
C ARG A 212 14.65 -16.85 12.34
N THR A 213 13.89 -17.90 12.63
CA THR A 213 13.86 -19.13 11.81
C THR A 213 13.11 -18.94 10.49
N ARG A 214 12.18 -17.97 10.42
CA ARG A 214 11.37 -17.70 9.22
C ARG A 214 12.18 -17.01 8.14
N PHE A 215 13.02 -16.06 8.51
CA PHE A 215 13.90 -15.36 7.57
C PHE A 215 14.82 -16.28 6.77
N GLY A 216 15.33 -17.36 7.37
CA GLY A 216 16.26 -18.27 6.69
C GLY A 216 15.69 -18.94 5.44
N ASN A 217 14.36 -19.03 5.32
CA ASN A 217 13.65 -19.65 4.20
C ASN A 217 12.73 -18.68 3.44
N ALA A 218 12.77 -17.39 3.76
CA ALA A 218 11.92 -16.37 3.18
C ALA A 218 12.73 -15.33 2.42
N SER A 219 12.13 -14.76 1.38
CA SER A 219 12.70 -13.72 0.55
C SER A 219 11.91 -12.43 0.71
N TYR A 220 12.62 -11.31 0.65
CA TYR A 220 12.03 -9.98 0.58
C TYR A 220 11.12 -9.87 -0.65
N ARG A 221 9.92 -9.31 -0.46
CA ARG A 221 8.93 -9.10 -1.54
C ARG A 221 8.76 -7.65 -1.93
N GLY A 222 8.99 -6.71 -1.02
CA GLY A 222 8.71 -5.31 -1.28
C GLY A 222 8.05 -4.61 -0.11
N CYS A 223 7.89 -3.30 -0.25
CA CYS A 223 6.95 -2.49 0.51
C CYS A 223 6.04 -1.75 -0.49
N LEU A 224 5.54 -0.56 -0.15
CA LEU A 224 4.51 0.11 -0.94
C LEU A 224 5.09 0.80 -2.17
N GLY A 225 4.49 0.54 -3.33
CA GLY A 225 4.79 1.26 -4.57
C GLY A 225 3.85 2.45 -4.78
N ALA A 226 4.07 3.21 -5.84
CA ALA A 226 3.22 4.33 -6.24
C ALA A 226 2.39 4.06 -7.49
N GLU A 227 1.10 4.36 -7.42
CA GLU A 227 0.22 4.40 -8.58
C GLU A 227 -0.63 5.66 -8.51
N ARG A 228 -0.57 6.49 -9.56
CA ARG A 228 -1.30 7.78 -9.64
C ARG A 228 -1.05 8.68 -8.41
N GLY A 229 0.18 8.68 -7.91
CA GLY A 229 0.60 9.46 -6.75
C GLY A 229 0.11 8.92 -5.40
N ARG A 230 -0.45 7.71 -5.33
CA ARG A 230 -0.99 7.12 -4.11
C ARG A 230 -0.21 5.87 -3.68
N PRO A 231 -0.08 5.61 -2.36
CA PRO A 231 0.49 4.38 -1.84
C PRO A 231 -0.30 3.14 -2.26
N MET A 232 0.41 2.15 -2.81
CA MET A 232 -0.12 0.85 -3.22
C MET A 232 0.59 -0.27 -2.46
N ASN A 233 -0.14 -0.91 -1.56
CA ASN A 233 0.31 -2.07 -0.79
C ASN A 233 0.16 -3.37 -1.59
N ARG A 234 0.96 -3.51 -2.65
CA ARG A 234 0.87 -4.63 -3.63
C ARG A 234 2.18 -5.41 -3.83
N ALA A 235 3.14 -5.27 -2.92
CA ALA A 235 4.42 -6.02 -2.98
C ALA A 235 4.24 -7.54 -3.04
N ILE A 236 3.23 -8.05 -2.33
CA ILE A 236 2.62 -9.35 -2.64
C ILE A 236 1.33 -9.06 -3.40
N GLY A 237 1.31 -9.37 -4.69
CA GLY A 237 0.10 -9.20 -5.51
C GLY A 237 -1.03 -10.14 -5.07
N TYR A 238 -2.27 -9.82 -5.43
CA TYR A 238 -3.42 -10.65 -5.09
C TYR A 238 -3.27 -12.08 -5.64
N ASP A 239 -2.91 -12.22 -6.92
CA ASP A 239 -2.70 -13.51 -7.57
C ASP A 239 -1.50 -14.29 -6.98
N ASP A 240 -0.47 -13.56 -6.50
CA ASP A 240 0.65 -14.16 -5.80
C ASP A 240 0.20 -14.75 -4.46
N ALA A 241 -0.58 -14.01 -3.68
CA ALA A 241 -1.14 -14.51 -2.43
C ALA A 241 -2.07 -15.70 -2.65
N GLU A 242 -2.93 -15.70 -3.67
CA GLU A 242 -3.75 -16.88 -4.00
C GLU A 242 -2.87 -18.10 -4.33
N ARG A 243 -1.78 -17.91 -5.08
CA ARG A 243 -0.82 -18.97 -5.39
C ARG A 243 -0.10 -19.50 -4.14
N TYR A 244 0.33 -18.61 -3.24
CA TYR A 244 1.03 -19.01 -2.01
C TYR A 244 0.13 -19.74 -1.03
N THR A 245 -1.09 -19.25 -0.87
CA THR A 245 -2.08 -19.74 0.10
C THR A 245 -2.88 -20.94 -0.41
N GLY A 246 -3.00 -21.09 -1.74
CA GLY A 246 -3.92 -22.04 -2.37
C GLY A 246 -5.40 -21.69 -2.13
N GLN A 247 -5.69 -20.46 -1.73
CA GLN A 247 -7.02 -20.00 -1.34
C GLN A 247 -7.38 -18.70 -2.08
N LYS A 248 -8.67 -18.54 -2.39
CA LYS A 248 -9.19 -17.25 -2.86
C LYS A 248 -9.31 -16.28 -1.69
N GLY A 249 -8.60 -15.17 -1.76
CA GLY A 249 -8.56 -14.17 -0.70
C GLY A 249 -9.84 -13.35 -0.56
N PRO A 250 -10.06 -12.68 0.58
CA PRO A 250 -11.13 -11.72 0.73
C PRO A 250 -10.82 -10.48 -0.11
N ARG A 251 -11.69 -10.18 -1.08
CA ARG A 251 -11.67 -8.93 -1.85
C ARG A 251 -12.90 -8.08 -1.49
N ARG A 252 -12.72 -6.77 -1.30
CA ARG A 252 -13.73 -5.85 -0.79
C ARG A 252 -13.84 -4.59 -1.65
N LYS A 253 -15.04 -4.02 -1.69
CA LYS A 253 -15.25 -2.64 -2.14
C LYS A 253 -14.87 -1.67 -1.02
N VAL A 254 -14.52 -0.42 -1.36
CA VAL A 254 -14.32 0.65 -0.38
C VAL A 254 -15.55 1.53 -0.31
N LYS A 255 -15.90 1.94 0.91
CA LYS A 255 -16.85 3.02 1.18
C LYS A 255 -16.14 4.06 2.04
N ASP A 256 -15.94 5.25 1.51
CA ASP A 256 -15.38 6.35 2.29
C ASP A 256 -16.40 6.85 3.31
N GLN A 257 -15.93 7.04 4.54
CA GLN A 257 -16.66 7.81 5.54
C GLN A 257 -16.69 9.28 5.09
N LYS A 258 -17.89 9.87 5.07
CA LYS A 258 -18.16 11.16 4.42
C LYS A 258 -17.83 12.39 5.27
N ASP A 259 -17.74 12.23 6.58
CA ASP A 259 -17.48 13.32 7.52
C ASP A 259 -16.62 12.84 8.68
N ASP A 260 -16.08 13.80 9.44
CA ASP A 260 -15.42 13.62 10.72
C ASP A 260 -16.42 13.66 11.90
N LYS A 261 -17.72 13.67 11.62
CA LYS A 261 -18.79 13.80 12.62
C LYS A 261 -19.16 12.43 13.17
N GLY A 262 -18.25 11.91 13.98
CA GLY A 262 -18.44 10.64 14.65
C GLY A 262 -17.11 9.93 14.82
N ARG A 263 -17.19 8.73 15.35
CA ARG A 263 -16.01 7.89 15.46
C ARG A 263 -15.57 7.44 14.07
N PRO A 264 -14.29 7.58 13.71
CA PRO A 264 -13.74 6.94 12.53
C PRO A 264 -14.03 5.43 12.51
N ASP A 265 -14.64 4.96 11.42
CA ASP A 265 -15.02 3.56 11.23
C ASP A 265 -14.06 2.86 10.27
N ASN A 266 -13.78 1.58 10.54
CA ASN A 266 -12.94 0.69 9.75
C ASN A 266 -13.59 -0.69 9.51
N ARG A 267 -14.91 -0.79 9.71
CA ARG A 267 -15.66 -2.05 9.67
C ARG A 267 -15.60 -2.75 8.31
N ASP A 268 -15.40 -4.07 8.35
CA ASP A 268 -15.53 -5.00 7.21
C ASP A 268 -16.84 -5.81 7.32
N ASP A 269 -17.81 -5.51 6.46
CA ASP A 269 -19.11 -6.22 6.41
C ASP A 269 -19.09 -7.50 5.55
N GLY A 270 -17.94 -7.84 4.94
CA GLY A 270 -17.77 -8.98 4.05
C GLY A 270 -17.93 -8.65 2.56
N GLU A 271 -18.62 -7.57 2.21
CA GLU A 271 -18.70 -7.04 0.84
C GLU A 271 -17.81 -5.80 0.66
N SER A 272 -17.79 -4.94 1.69
CA SER A 272 -17.11 -3.67 1.71
C SER A 272 -16.41 -3.39 3.04
N VAL A 273 -15.37 -2.56 2.95
CA VAL A 273 -14.74 -1.92 4.11
C VAL A 273 -15.11 -0.44 4.14
N ILE A 274 -15.44 0.06 5.32
CA ILE A 274 -15.54 1.49 5.56
C ILE A 274 -14.14 2.03 5.83
N VAL A 275 -13.78 3.15 5.22
CA VAL A 275 -12.46 3.77 5.38
C VAL A 275 -12.62 5.25 5.71
N PHE A 276 -12.03 5.68 6.81
CA PHE A 276 -11.84 7.10 7.10
C PHE A 276 -10.46 7.53 6.62
N ARG A 277 -10.41 8.25 5.49
CA ARG A 277 -9.18 8.73 4.87
C ARG A 277 -9.13 10.26 4.67
N PRO A 278 -9.26 11.07 5.74
CA PRO A 278 -9.20 12.52 5.62
C PRO A 278 -7.82 12.99 5.13
N LYS A 279 -7.79 14.19 4.55
CA LYS A 279 -6.54 14.88 4.25
C LYS A 279 -6.05 15.58 5.51
N VAL A 280 -4.84 15.22 5.94
CA VAL A 280 -4.27 15.71 7.19
C VAL A 280 -3.42 16.93 6.90
N LYS A 281 -3.79 18.07 7.48
CA LYS A 281 -3.00 19.30 7.41
C LYS A 281 -1.83 19.20 8.38
N LYS A 282 -0.65 19.53 7.89
CA LYS A 282 0.50 19.82 8.76
C LYS A 282 0.16 21.11 9.49
N ASN A 283 0.18 21.08 10.82
CA ASN A 283 0.14 22.31 11.60
C ASN A 283 1.22 23.24 11.05
N LYS A 284 0.87 24.51 10.79
CA LYS A 284 1.91 25.54 10.65
C LYS A 284 2.75 25.50 11.93
N PRO A 285 4.09 25.65 11.85
CA PRO A 285 4.88 25.81 13.06
C PRO A 285 4.19 26.86 13.93
N ASP A 286 3.92 26.51 15.18
CA ASP A 286 3.38 27.44 16.14
C ASP A 286 4.48 28.45 16.44
N ASN A 287 4.55 29.49 15.60
CA ASN A 287 5.54 30.55 15.70
C ASN A 287 5.58 31.11 17.13
N ASP A 288 4.45 31.11 17.84
CA ASP A 288 4.35 31.60 19.21
C ASP A 288 4.99 30.64 20.23
N LYS A 289 5.00 29.33 19.97
CA LYS A 289 5.71 28.34 20.80
C LYS A 289 7.20 28.38 20.51
N GLU A 290 7.62 28.43 19.25
CA GLU A 290 9.03 28.57 18.87
C GLU A 290 9.62 29.89 19.41
N GLU A 291 8.87 30.99 19.36
CA GLU A 291 9.32 32.28 19.88
C GLU A 291 9.41 32.27 21.42
N ARG A 292 8.53 31.53 22.11
CA ARG A 292 8.61 31.30 23.57
C ARG A 292 9.84 30.46 23.95
N GLU A 293 10.03 29.31 23.30
CA GLU A 293 11.17 28.42 23.55
C GLU A 293 12.51 29.10 23.22
N LYS A 294 12.54 29.91 22.14
CA LYS A 294 13.70 30.74 21.80
C LYS A 294 14.00 31.77 22.89
N LYS A 295 12.98 32.48 23.39
CA LYS A 295 13.15 33.44 24.50
C LYS A 295 13.66 32.77 25.77
N GLU A 296 13.13 31.61 26.12
CA GLU A 296 13.58 30.84 27.29
C GLU A 296 15.02 30.35 27.15
N ARG A 297 15.45 29.97 25.93
CA ARG A 297 16.83 29.56 25.65
C ARG A 297 17.80 30.74 25.74
N GLU A 298 17.44 31.88 25.15
CA GLU A 298 18.23 33.11 25.22
C GLU A 298 18.36 33.62 26.67
N GLU A 299 17.30 33.51 27.47
CA GLU A 299 17.31 33.87 28.88
C GLU A 299 18.20 32.94 29.71
N LYS A 300 18.13 31.62 29.48
CA LYS A 300 19.04 30.65 30.11
C LYS A 300 20.51 30.90 29.77
N GLU A 301 20.83 31.12 28.49
CA GLU A 301 22.21 31.40 28.06
C GLU A 301 22.75 32.71 28.67
N LYS A 302 21.89 33.73 28.82
CA LYS A 302 22.28 35.00 29.45
C LYS A 302 22.56 34.81 30.94
N LEU A 303 21.71 34.05 31.65
CA LEU A 303 21.89 33.68 33.06
C LEU A 303 23.15 32.84 33.29
N GLU A 304 23.50 31.96 32.36
CA GLU A 304 24.73 31.16 32.43
C GLU A 304 25.99 32.01 32.22
N LYS A 305 25.97 32.96 31.27
CA LYS A 305 27.07 33.91 31.06
C LYS A 305 27.29 34.82 32.26
N GLU A 306 26.22 35.37 32.85
CA GLU A 306 26.31 36.22 34.04
C GLU A 306 26.82 35.45 35.29
N LYS A 307 26.60 34.13 35.35
CA LYS A 307 27.16 33.27 36.40
C LYS A 307 28.62 32.90 36.15
N ALA A 308 29.07 32.85 34.90
CA ALA A 308 30.46 32.57 34.54
C ALA A 308 31.39 33.78 34.75
N ASP A 309 30.84 34.99 34.70
CA ASP A 309 31.57 36.25 34.89
C ASP A 309 31.65 36.72 36.37
N ARG A 310 31.09 35.95 37.31
CA ARG A 310 31.15 36.19 38.78
C ARG A 310 32.11 35.23 39.47
#